data_AF-A0AA47MRN8-F1
#
_entry.id   AF-A0AA47MRN8-F1
#
_cell.length_a   1.000
_cell.length_b   1.000
_cell.length_c   1.000
_cell.angle_alpha   90.00
_cell.angle_beta   90.00
_cell.angle_gamma   90.00
#
_symmetry.space_group_name_H-M   'P 1'
#
loop_
_entity.id
_entity.type
_entity.pdbx_description
1 polymer ?
#
loop_
_entity_poly.entity_id
_entity_poly.type
_entity_poly.pdbx_seq_one_letter_code
_entity_poly.pdbx_strand_id
1 'polypeptide(L)'
;MTAAAEELRELRQRVGSELTSVGSGPQVKAGVRSMARLPLPLTAKYRSIDAEALVRCNTTGDSRAQVMERMGGLAKALNILEKYGCNLTNPSKPRYWRSVKHNNPVFQSTVDGMQGGRGILNLYGYTTQNIDGLSFPDDVAQPDINNVAAVTVEVMCLCLEVNMLIKCLLPPMGVTCVAPFPR
;
A
#
# COMPACT_ATOMS: atom_id res chain seq x y z
N MET A 1 6.60 10.19 -23.30
CA MET A 1 5.91 10.13 -22.00
C MET A 1 4.43 10.39 -22.26
N THR A 2 3.52 9.50 -21.84
CA THR A 2 2.09 9.67 -22.12
C THR A 2 1.47 10.70 -21.18
N ALA A 3 0.37 11.35 -21.59
CA ALA A 3 -0.33 12.32 -20.74
C ALA A 3 -0.73 11.73 -19.37
N ALA A 4 -1.19 10.48 -19.35
CA ALA A 4 -1.55 9.77 -18.12
C ALA A 4 -0.33 9.51 -17.19
N ALA A 5 0.86 9.27 -17.75
CA ALA A 5 2.08 9.09 -16.94
C ALA A 5 2.53 10.41 -16.29
N GLU A 6 2.35 11.53 -16.99
CA GLU A 6 2.63 12.86 -16.43
C GLU A 6 1.61 13.22 -15.34
N GLU A 7 0.32 13.00 -15.59
CA GLU A 7 -0.73 13.19 -14.58
C GLU A 7 -0.46 12.34 -13.33
N LEU A 8 -0.06 11.08 -13.49
CA LEU A 8 0.32 10.22 -12.36
C LEU A 8 1.52 10.79 -11.58
N ARG A 9 2.50 11.39 -12.26
CA ARG A 9 3.68 12.00 -11.63
C ARG A 9 3.27 13.18 -10.75
N GLU A 10 2.45 14.08 -11.29
CA GLU A 10 1.93 15.25 -10.58
C GLU A 10 1.04 14.84 -9.39
N LEU A 11 0.11 13.89 -9.61
CA LEU A 11 -0.75 13.36 -8.56
C LEU A 11 0.07 12.76 -7.42
N ARG A 12 1.07 11.92 -7.73
CA ARG A 12 1.90 11.28 -6.71
C ARG A 12 2.66 12.31 -5.88
N GLN A 13 3.25 13.32 -6.52
CA GLN A 13 3.98 14.38 -5.82
C GLN A 13 3.05 15.18 -4.90
N ARG A 14 1.88 15.58 -5.40
CA ARG A 14 0.88 16.33 -4.62
C ARG A 14 0.39 15.52 -3.43
N VAL A 15 -0.06 14.28 -3.66
CA VAL A 15 -0.62 13.41 -2.62
C VAL A 15 0.44 13.05 -1.57
N GLY A 16 1.69 12.83 -1.99
CA GLY A 16 2.81 12.61 -1.07
C GLY A 16 3.05 13.82 -0.15
N SER A 17 3.02 15.03 -0.72
CA SER A 17 3.11 16.26 0.09
C SER A 17 1.93 16.40 1.04
N GLU A 18 0.70 16.17 0.57
CA GLU A 18 -0.51 16.23 1.38
C GLU A 18 -0.45 15.24 2.54
N LEU A 19 0.01 14.00 2.32
CA LEU A 19 0.10 12.95 3.35
C LEU A 19 0.93 13.35 4.58
N THR A 20 1.89 14.26 4.41
CA THR A 20 2.73 14.77 5.51
C THR A 20 2.10 15.96 6.24
N SER A 21 1.06 16.58 5.64
CA SER A 21 0.32 17.69 6.20
C SER A 21 -0.79 17.23 7.14
N VAL A 22 -0.96 17.91 8.26
CA VAL A 22 -2.06 17.63 9.20
C VAL A 22 -3.41 18.00 8.56
N GLY A 23 -4.42 17.15 8.70
CA GLY A 23 -5.80 17.42 8.27
C GLY A 23 -6.08 17.20 6.78
N SER A 24 -5.10 16.78 5.98
CA SER A 24 -5.21 16.55 4.52
C SER A 24 -5.85 15.20 4.13
N GLY A 25 -6.34 14.42 5.09
CA GLY A 25 -6.85 13.06 4.86
C GLY A 25 -7.89 12.95 3.73
N PRO A 26 -8.87 13.87 3.60
CA PRO A 26 -9.80 13.86 2.47
C PRO A 26 -9.13 14.07 1.11
N GLN A 27 -8.16 14.99 1.01
CA GLN A 27 -7.43 15.31 -0.22
C GLN A 27 -6.56 14.13 -0.65
N VAL A 28 -5.85 13.51 0.28
CA VAL A 28 -5.06 12.30 0.04
C VAL A 28 -5.95 11.19 -0.52
N LYS A 29 -7.11 10.93 0.11
CA LYS A 29 -8.06 9.91 -0.36
C LYS A 29 -8.60 10.21 -1.76
N ALA A 30 -8.88 11.47 -2.07
CA ALA A 30 -9.34 11.88 -3.39
C ALA A 30 -8.24 11.70 -4.45
N GLY A 31 -7.00 12.11 -4.14
CA GLY A 31 -5.86 11.97 -5.03
C GLY A 31 -5.49 10.51 -5.29
N VAL A 32 -5.45 9.66 -4.26
CA VAL A 32 -5.23 8.21 -4.40
C VAL A 32 -6.32 7.58 -5.28
N ARG A 33 -7.58 8.02 -5.15
CA ARG A 33 -8.67 7.55 -6.02
C ARG A 33 -8.47 7.96 -7.47
N SER A 34 -7.98 9.17 -7.73
CA SER A 34 -7.63 9.60 -9.10
C SER A 34 -6.49 8.76 -9.65
N MET A 35 -5.42 8.53 -8.88
CA MET A 35 -4.29 7.67 -9.28
C MET A 35 -4.76 6.26 -9.64
N ALA A 36 -5.63 5.66 -8.81
CA ALA A 36 -6.13 4.30 -9.00
C ALA A 36 -6.93 4.13 -10.32
N ARG A 37 -7.58 5.20 -10.77
CA ARG A 37 -8.42 5.20 -11.99
C ARG A 37 -7.64 5.42 -13.27
N LEU A 38 -6.35 5.80 -13.20
CA LEU A 38 -5.54 6.01 -14.39
C LEU A 38 -5.31 4.66 -15.10
N PRO A 39 -5.56 4.58 -16.43
CA PRO A 39 -5.43 3.35 -17.21
C PRO A 39 -3.97 3.09 -17.57
N LEU A 40 -3.14 2.87 -16.55
CA LEU A 40 -1.72 2.59 -16.69
C LEU A 40 -1.42 1.16 -16.24
N PRO A 41 -0.48 0.45 -16.88
CA PRO A 41 -0.01 -0.85 -16.42
C PRO A 41 0.65 -0.73 -15.03
N LEU A 42 0.62 -1.80 -14.25
CA LEU A 42 1.18 -1.83 -12.88
C LEU A 42 2.64 -1.36 -12.84
N THR A 43 3.46 -1.81 -13.79
CA THR A 43 4.89 -1.46 -13.90
C THR A 43 5.15 0.03 -14.15
N ALA A 44 4.19 0.75 -14.74
CA ALA A 44 4.26 2.21 -14.88
C ALA A 44 3.62 2.94 -13.69
N LYS A 45 2.62 2.32 -13.07
CA LYS A 45 1.85 2.93 -11.98
C LYS A 45 2.57 2.87 -10.64
N TYR A 46 3.35 1.83 -10.37
CA TYR A 46 4.05 1.59 -9.12
C TYR A 46 5.56 1.62 -9.33
N ARG A 47 6.26 2.54 -8.66
CA ARG A 47 7.71 2.71 -8.78
C ARG A 47 8.47 2.22 -7.54
N SER A 48 7.84 2.30 -6.38
CA SER A 48 8.45 2.02 -5.09
C SER A 48 8.17 0.59 -4.66
N ILE A 49 6.97 0.08 -4.95
CA ILE A 49 6.57 -1.30 -4.65
C ILE A 49 6.47 -2.14 -5.92
N ASP A 50 6.86 -3.40 -5.84
CA ASP A 50 6.58 -4.40 -6.89
C ASP A 50 5.13 -4.88 -6.78
N ALA A 51 4.21 -4.05 -7.27
CA ALA A 51 2.77 -4.32 -7.19
C ALA A 51 2.37 -5.59 -7.96
N GLU A 52 3.04 -5.90 -9.07
CA GLU A 52 2.76 -7.09 -9.86
C GLU A 52 3.11 -8.37 -9.08
N ALA A 53 4.30 -8.42 -8.47
CA ALA A 53 4.67 -9.54 -7.60
C ALA A 53 3.75 -9.65 -6.39
N LEU A 54 3.41 -8.53 -5.74
CA LEU A 54 2.50 -8.53 -4.59
C LEU A 54 1.12 -9.10 -4.93
N VAL A 55 0.52 -8.68 -6.04
CA VAL A 55 -0.77 -9.24 -6.47
C VAL A 55 -0.61 -10.71 -6.83
N ARG A 56 0.32 -11.05 -7.73
CA ARG A 56 0.52 -12.42 -8.22
C ARG A 56 0.80 -13.43 -7.10
N CYS A 57 1.66 -13.09 -6.14
CA CYS A 57 2.01 -13.98 -5.04
C CYS A 57 0.89 -14.17 -4.01
N ASN A 58 -0.05 -13.22 -3.92
CA ASN A 58 -1.06 -13.21 -2.86
C ASN A 58 -2.50 -13.39 -3.34
N THR A 59 -2.74 -13.61 -4.64
CA THR A 59 -4.12 -13.77 -5.17
C THR A 59 -4.33 -15.03 -6.03
N THR A 60 -3.37 -15.93 -6.11
CA THR A 60 -3.53 -17.22 -6.80
C THR A 60 -4.42 -18.17 -6.01
N GLY A 61 -5.27 -18.95 -6.66
CA GLY A 61 -6.12 -19.95 -6.00
C GLY A 61 -6.91 -20.78 -7.00
N ASP A 62 -7.35 -21.97 -6.59
CA ASP A 62 -7.97 -22.95 -7.50
C ASP A 62 -9.47 -22.67 -7.76
N SER A 63 -10.06 -21.73 -7.02
CA SER A 63 -11.45 -21.35 -7.16
C SER A 63 -11.65 -19.85 -7.00
N ARG A 64 -12.74 -19.31 -7.57
CA ARG A 64 -13.14 -17.91 -7.39
C ARG A 64 -13.25 -17.53 -5.92
N ALA A 65 -13.79 -18.42 -5.09
CA ALA A 65 -13.94 -18.17 -3.66
C ALA A 65 -12.57 -18.01 -2.96
N GLN A 66 -11.62 -18.89 -3.25
CA GLN A 66 -10.26 -18.79 -2.71
C GLN A 66 -9.53 -17.53 -3.19
N VAL A 67 -9.67 -17.17 -4.48
CA VAL A 67 -9.09 -15.93 -5.02
C VAL A 67 -9.68 -14.70 -4.32
N MET A 68 -10.99 -14.66 -4.09
CA MET A 68 -11.67 -13.57 -3.37
C MET A 68 -11.21 -13.46 -1.90
N GLU A 69 -11.11 -14.58 -1.20
CA GLU A 69 -10.59 -14.62 0.17
C GLU A 69 -9.16 -14.08 0.25
N ARG A 70 -8.29 -14.54 -0.64
CA ARG A 70 -6.89 -14.14 -0.72
C ARG A 70 -6.71 -12.66 -1.09
N MET A 71 -7.47 -12.15 -2.05
CA MET A 71 -7.52 -10.71 -2.34
C MET A 71 -7.99 -9.91 -1.11
N GLY A 72 -8.96 -10.42 -0.35
CA GLY A 72 -9.40 -9.82 0.90
C GLY A 72 -8.29 -9.80 1.96
N GLY A 73 -7.50 -10.87 2.04
CA GLY A 73 -6.28 -10.94 2.87
C GLY A 73 -5.23 -9.88 2.47
N LEU A 74 -4.94 -9.77 1.17
CA LEU A 74 -4.03 -8.77 0.61
C LEU A 74 -4.50 -7.34 0.96
N ALA A 75 -5.78 -7.02 0.75
CA ALA A 75 -6.34 -5.72 1.10
C ALA A 75 -6.23 -5.41 2.60
N LYS A 76 -6.42 -6.40 3.49
CA LYS A 76 -6.22 -6.24 4.93
C LYS A 76 -4.76 -5.94 5.27
N ALA A 77 -3.82 -6.69 4.70
CA ALA A 77 -2.39 -6.48 4.92
C ALA A 77 -1.93 -5.09 4.43
N LEU A 78 -2.35 -4.68 3.24
CA LEU A 78 -2.06 -3.34 2.70
C LEU A 78 -2.63 -2.22 3.58
N ASN A 79 -3.83 -2.38 4.15
CA ASN A 79 -4.39 -1.42 5.12
C ASN A 79 -3.56 -1.30 6.41
N ILE A 80 -2.94 -2.39 6.88
CA ILE A 80 -2.04 -2.32 8.04
C ILE A 80 -0.73 -1.64 7.67
N LEU A 81 -0.18 -1.93 6.48
CA LEU A 81 1.02 -1.28 5.96
C LEU A 81 0.82 0.21 5.68
N GLU A 82 -0.37 0.62 5.23
CA GLU A 82 -0.78 2.02 5.13
C GLU A 82 -0.69 2.69 6.51
N LYS A 83 -1.23 2.06 7.56
CA LYS A 83 -1.16 2.61 8.92
C LYS A 83 0.27 2.77 9.42
N TYR A 84 1.16 1.82 9.14
CA TYR A 84 2.58 1.96 9.47
C TYR A 84 3.20 3.17 8.76
N GLY A 85 2.95 3.32 7.46
CA GLY A 85 3.40 4.46 6.67
C GLY A 85 2.89 5.79 7.20
N CYS A 86 1.57 5.91 7.40
CA CYS A 86 0.93 7.10 7.95
C CYS A 86 1.43 7.46 9.36
N ASN A 87 1.74 6.46 10.20
CA ASN A 87 2.34 6.70 11.52
C ASN A 87 3.73 7.32 11.40
N LEU A 88 4.53 6.90 10.41
CA LEU A 88 5.88 7.41 10.19
C LEU A 88 5.89 8.82 9.58
N THR A 89 4.90 9.16 8.74
CA THR A 89 4.75 10.52 8.18
C THR A 89 4.13 11.51 9.16
N ASN A 90 3.47 11.04 10.22
CA ASN A 90 2.85 11.90 11.22
C ASN A 90 3.90 12.57 12.13
N PRO A 91 3.88 13.91 12.32
CA PRO A 91 4.74 14.59 13.28
C PRO A 91 4.61 14.05 14.71
N SER A 92 3.40 13.62 15.09
CA SER A 92 3.07 13.02 16.40
C SER A 92 3.12 11.48 16.34
N LYS A 93 4.16 10.93 15.72
CA LYS A 93 4.33 9.47 15.55
C LYS A 93 4.35 8.72 16.90
N PRO A 94 3.88 7.45 16.95
CA PRO A 94 3.87 6.67 18.19
C PRO A 94 5.26 6.50 18.82
N ARG A 95 5.34 6.43 20.16
CA ARG A 95 6.62 6.30 20.91
C ARG A 95 7.52 5.15 20.43
N TYR A 96 6.93 4.03 20.04
CA TYR A 96 7.66 2.82 19.62
C TYR A 96 7.69 2.64 18.09
N TRP A 97 7.65 3.74 17.32
CA TRP A 97 7.65 3.69 15.85
C TRP A 97 8.87 3.01 15.24
N ARG A 98 9.99 2.95 15.95
CA ARG A 98 11.27 2.41 15.46
C ARG A 98 11.27 0.91 15.23
N SER A 99 10.29 0.17 15.76
CA SER A 99 10.30 -1.29 15.72
C SER A 99 8.92 -1.86 15.41
N VAL A 100 8.90 -2.94 14.63
CA VAL A 100 7.74 -3.78 14.36
C VAL A 100 8.05 -5.18 14.87
N LYS A 101 7.27 -5.67 15.84
CA LYS A 101 7.47 -7.00 16.42
C LYS A 101 6.67 -8.06 15.67
N HIS A 102 7.31 -9.18 15.36
CA HIS A 102 6.67 -10.34 14.73
C HIS A 102 5.59 -10.98 15.60
N ASN A 103 5.72 -10.92 16.94
CA ASN A 103 4.75 -11.46 17.87
C ASN A 103 3.50 -10.59 18.06
N ASN A 104 3.41 -9.43 17.40
CA ASN A 104 2.21 -8.62 17.42
C ASN A 104 1.10 -9.38 16.68
N PRO A 105 -0.04 -9.73 17.31
CA PRO A 105 -1.07 -10.56 16.69
C PRO A 105 -1.66 -9.96 15.42
N VAL A 106 -1.75 -8.62 15.33
CA VAL A 106 -2.22 -7.93 14.12
C VAL A 106 -1.21 -8.09 13.01
N PHE A 107 0.08 -7.89 13.28
CA PHE A 107 1.15 -8.08 12.29
C PHE A 107 1.18 -9.53 11.79
N GLN A 108 1.20 -10.50 12.71
CA GLN A 108 1.31 -11.92 12.38
C GLN A 108 0.14 -12.42 11.52
N SER A 109 -1.09 -12.04 11.88
CA SER A 109 -2.30 -12.48 11.16
C SER A 109 -2.54 -11.76 9.84
N THR A 110 -1.79 -10.70 9.52
CA THR A 110 -2.00 -9.90 8.31
C THR A 110 -0.74 -9.74 7.47
N VAL A 111 0.20 -8.89 7.89
CA VAL A 111 1.38 -8.52 7.11
C VAL A 111 2.35 -9.69 6.99
N ASP A 112 2.52 -10.50 8.03
CA ASP A 112 3.44 -11.65 7.98
C ASP A 112 2.89 -12.82 7.14
N GLY A 113 1.57 -12.94 7.08
CA GLY A 113 0.90 -13.91 6.19
C GLY A 113 0.93 -13.51 4.71
N MET A 114 1.33 -12.27 4.40
CA MET A 114 1.43 -11.76 3.03
C MET A 114 2.86 -11.89 2.49
N GLN A 115 3.03 -12.56 1.35
CA GLN A 115 4.31 -12.61 0.67
C GLN A 115 4.70 -11.20 0.20
N GLY A 116 5.89 -10.73 0.61
CA GLY A 116 6.38 -9.37 0.32
C GLY A 116 6.03 -8.31 1.37
N GLY A 117 5.25 -8.62 2.40
CA GLY A 117 4.87 -7.64 3.44
C GLY A 117 6.05 -7.05 4.21
N ARG A 118 7.01 -7.89 4.59
CA ARG A 118 8.28 -7.43 5.20
C ARG A 118 9.11 -6.57 4.25
N GLY A 119 9.04 -6.83 2.95
CA GLY A 119 9.70 -6.02 1.93
C GLY A 119 9.20 -4.57 1.93
N ILE A 120 7.89 -4.37 2.10
CA ILE A 120 7.32 -3.01 2.22
C ILE A 120 7.78 -2.33 3.52
N LEU A 121 7.88 -3.06 4.63
CA LEU A 121 8.45 -2.50 5.86
C LEU A 121 9.93 -2.08 5.67
N ASN A 122 10.72 -2.87 4.95
CA ASN A 122 12.08 -2.49 4.61
C ASN A 122 12.11 -1.20 3.78
N LEU A 123 11.19 -1.04 2.83
CA LEU A 123 11.04 0.19 2.04
C LEU A 123 10.68 1.41 2.89
N TYR A 124 9.97 1.23 4.01
CA TYR A 124 9.74 2.30 4.98
C TYR A 124 10.98 2.65 5.83
N GLY A 125 12.01 1.80 5.83
CA GLY A 125 13.25 1.99 6.60
C GLY A 125 13.45 1.00 7.76
N TYR A 126 12.56 0.02 7.94
CA TYR A 126 12.74 -1.05 8.94
C TYR A 126 13.73 -2.11 8.45
N THR A 127 14.99 -1.74 8.22
CA THR A 127 15.97 -2.60 7.54
C THR A 127 16.78 -3.51 8.46
N THR A 128 16.80 -3.25 9.78
CA THR A 128 17.50 -4.10 10.74
C THR A 128 16.64 -5.30 11.11
N GLN A 129 17.12 -6.50 10.80
CA GLN A 129 16.46 -7.74 11.22
C GLN A 129 16.84 -8.10 12.65
N ASN A 130 15.83 -8.27 13.49
CA ASN A 130 15.94 -8.77 14.85
C ASN A 130 15.28 -10.14 14.96
N ILE A 131 15.62 -10.90 16.00
CA ILE A 131 15.03 -12.21 16.27
C ILE A 131 13.50 -12.10 16.38
N ASP A 132 13.00 -11.04 17.02
CA ASP A 132 11.58 -10.82 17.31
C ASP A 132 10.91 -9.79 16.40
N GLY A 133 11.57 -9.28 15.36
CA GLY A 133 10.99 -8.19 14.55
C GLY A 133 11.90 -7.55 13.52
N LEU A 134 11.45 -6.40 13.02
CA LEU A 134 12.21 -5.48 12.19
C LEU A 134 12.33 -4.13 12.92
N SER A 135 13.45 -3.45 12.76
CA SER A 135 13.63 -2.09 13.31
C SER A 135 14.35 -1.17 12.34
N PHE A 136 14.23 0.13 12.61
CA PHE A 136 15.14 1.11 12.04
C PHE A 136 16.57 0.88 12.56
N PRO A 137 17.61 1.16 11.75
CA PRO A 137 18.99 1.22 12.21
C PRO A 137 19.19 2.24 13.33
N ASP A 138 20.17 1.99 14.21
CA ASP A 138 20.41 2.81 15.40
C ASP A 138 20.86 4.24 15.09
N ASP A 139 21.56 4.43 13.96
CA ASP A 139 22.03 5.72 13.45
C ASP A 139 20.92 6.57 12.80
N VAL A 140 19.77 5.97 12.48
CA VAL A 140 18.65 6.69 11.85
C VAL A 140 17.80 7.36 12.91
N ALA A 141 17.98 8.65 13.17
CA ALA A 141 17.20 9.38 14.17
C ALA A 141 15.73 9.62 13.77
N GLN A 142 15.46 9.79 12.47
CA GLN A 142 14.14 10.07 11.91
C GLN A 142 13.95 9.29 10.61
N PRO A 143 12.72 8.85 10.27
CA PRO A 143 12.47 8.21 8.99
C PRO A 143 12.64 9.23 7.85
N ASP A 144 13.03 8.74 6.67
CA ASP A 144 12.93 9.53 5.45
C ASP A 144 11.46 9.72 5.08
N ILE A 145 10.91 10.87 5.49
CA ILE A 145 9.49 11.19 5.32
C ILE A 145 9.07 11.19 3.85
N ASN A 146 9.95 11.63 2.95
CA ASN A 146 9.63 11.71 1.52
C ASN A 146 9.53 10.30 0.92
N ASN A 147 10.49 9.45 1.24
CA ASN A 147 10.47 8.05 0.82
C ASN A 147 9.27 7.30 1.42
N VAL A 148 9.03 7.43 2.73
CA VAL A 148 7.89 6.81 3.39
C VAL A 148 6.59 7.25 2.73
N ALA A 149 6.39 8.56 2.51
CA ALA A 149 5.18 9.07 1.88
C ALA A 149 5.00 8.50 0.46
N ALA A 150 6.07 8.42 -0.33
CA ALA A 150 6.02 7.85 -1.68
C ALA A 150 5.58 6.37 -1.66
N VAL A 151 6.15 5.56 -0.76
CA VAL A 151 5.77 4.14 -0.58
C VAL A 151 4.31 4.04 -0.08
N THR A 152 3.92 4.86 0.90
CA THR A 152 2.58 4.82 1.48
C THR A 152 1.50 5.15 0.47
N VAL A 153 1.69 6.18 -0.37
CA VAL A 153 0.73 6.54 -1.41
C VAL A 153 0.53 5.39 -2.40
N GLU A 154 1.59 4.66 -2.75
CA GLU A 154 1.49 3.48 -3.59
C GLU A 154 0.78 2.31 -2.91
N VAL A 155 1.04 2.07 -1.62
CA VAL A 155 0.31 1.07 -0.81
C VAL A 155 -1.19 1.39 -0.74
N MET A 156 -1.54 2.65 -0.50
CA MET A 156 -2.93 3.13 -0.48
C MET A 156 -3.61 2.93 -1.84
N CYS A 157 -2.91 3.27 -2.92
CA CYS A 157 -3.39 3.12 -4.28
C CYS A 157 -3.66 1.64 -4.62
N LEU A 158 -2.71 0.75 -4.33
CA LEU A 158 -2.87 -0.68 -4.55
C LEU A 158 -4.01 -1.25 -3.71
N CYS A 159 -4.11 -0.87 -2.44
CA CYS A 159 -5.22 -1.28 -1.56
C CYS A 159 -6.58 -0.90 -2.16
N LEU A 160 -6.70 0.33 -2.69
CA LEU A 160 -7.93 0.79 -3.33
C LEU A 160 -8.24 0.00 -4.61
N GLU A 161 -7.25 -0.24 -5.46
CA GLU A 161 -7.43 -1.01 -6.70
C GLU A 161 -7.88 -2.45 -6.41
N VAL A 162 -7.25 -3.14 -5.45
CA VAL A 162 -7.67 -4.48 -5.02
C VAL A 162 -9.10 -4.46 -4.49
N ASN A 163 -9.47 -3.47 -3.66
CA ASN A 163 -10.85 -3.34 -3.18
C ASN A 163 -11.86 -3.08 -4.30
N MET A 164 -11.49 -2.32 -5.33
CA MET A 164 -12.33 -2.12 -6.52
C MET A 164 -12.51 -3.43 -7.29
N LEU A 165 -11.45 -4.20 -7.49
CA LEU A 165 -11.51 -5.51 -8.14
C LEU A 165 -12.40 -6.50 -7.37
N ILE A 166 -12.25 -6.57 -6.05
CA ILE A 166 -13.11 -7.39 -5.18
C ILE A 166 -14.58 -7.01 -5.42
N LYS A 167 -14.91 -5.72 -5.41
CA LYS A 167 -16.29 -5.24 -5.65
C LYS A 167 -16.81 -5.60 -7.04
N CYS A 168 -15.97 -5.53 -8.08
CA CYS A 168 -16.33 -5.96 -9.43
C CYS A 168 -16.56 -7.47 -9.53
N LEU A 169 -15.86 -8.26 -8.70
CA LEU A 169 -15.92 -9.72 -8.67
C LEU A 169 -16.99 -10.25 -7.70
N LEU A 170 -17.63 -9.41 -6.90
CA LEU A 170 -18.87 -9.77 -6.21
C LEU A 170 -20.02 -9.86 -7.24
N PRO A 171 -21.01 -10.74 -7.05
CA PRO A 171 -22.19 -10.78 -7.91
C PRO A 171 -22.81 -9.37 -7.99
N PRO A 172 -23.22 -8.91 -9.18
CA PRO A 172 -23.77 -7.57 -9.30
C PRO A 172 -25.09 -7.51 -8.53
N MET A 173 -25.09 -6.78 -7.42
CA MET A 173 -26.27 -6.05 -6.98
C MET A 173 -26.41 -4.84 -7.92
N GLY A 174 -26.66 -5.09 -9.22
CA GLY A 174 -27.07 -4.08 -10.20
C GLY A 174 -26.05 -3.03 -10.66
N VAL A 175 -24.73 -3.18 -10.44
CA VAL A 175 -23.73 -2.18 -10.90
C VAL A 175 -22.72 -2.79 -11.87
N THR A 176 -22.69 -2.29 -13.11
CA THR A 176 -21.67 -2.62 -14.11
C THR A 176 -20.33 -2.02 -13.69
N CYS A 177 -19.34 -2.88 -13.44
CA CYS A 177 -17.99 -2.46 -13.06
C CYS A 177 -17.15 -2.22 -14.33
N VAL A 178 -16.63 -0.99 -14.50
CA VAL A 178 -15.60 -0.70 -15.51
C VAL A 178 -14.26 -1.10 -14.90
N ALA A 179 -13.64 -2.15 -15.43
CA ALA A 179 -12.34 -2.62 -14.94
C ALA A 179 -11.25 -1.56 -15.21
N PRO A 180 -10.36 -1.27 -14.25
CA PRO A 180 -9.34 -0.21 -14.39
C PRO A 180 -8.10 -0.62 -15.21
N PHE A 181 -7.99 -1.88 -15.64
CA PHE A 181 -6.82 -2.38 -16.38
C PHE A 181 -7.20 -2.70 -17.83
N PRO A 182 -6.45 -2.18 -18.83
CA PRO A 182 -6.51 -2.72 -20.18
C PRO A 182 -5.95 -4.16 -20.17
N ARG A 183 -6.60 -5.05 -20.91
CA ARG A 183 -6.15 -6.43 -21.14
C ARG A 183 -4.84 -6.47 -21.93
#